data_AF-A0AAV1QQ64-F1
#
_entry.id   AF-A0AAV1QQ64-F1
#
_cell.length_a   1.000
_cell.length_b   1.000
_cell.length_c   1.000
_cell.angle_alpha   90.00
_cell.angle_beta   90.00
_cell.angle_gamma   90.00
#
_symmetry.space_group_name_H-M   'P 1'
#
loop_
_entity.id
_entity.type
_entity.pdbx_description
1 polymer ?
#
loop_
_entity_poly.entity_id
_entity_poly.type
_entity_poly.pdbx_seq_one_letter_code
_entity_poly.pdbx_strand_id
1 'polypeptide(L)'
;QATFLCIPEGLTSVWNIFMACFRTYVTLLLLLFIPVSASKDPEKKTVKPGHNVTLQCHGPKNAKIIILEWSRPDQEDRFVFSCRDGHFRDEDQHPSFRGRVQLQDPQMKDGNVSLILKNVNINDTGTYTCRVSVSNTVPELINTINLTVTGSGQNNQTEERKDGGDEDGGDR
;
A
#
# COMPACT_ATOMS: atom_id res chain seq x y z
N GLN A 1 -50.69 4.80 -64.78
CA GLN A 1 -49.39 4.11 -64.91
C GLN A 1 -48.51 4.58 -63.77
N ALA A 2 -48.22 3.72 -62.80
CA ALA A 2 -47.26 4.00 -61.74
C ALA A 2 -45.91 3.45 -62.17
N THR A 3 -44.93 4.33 -62.37
CA THR A 3 -43.53 3.95 -62.58
C THR A 3 -42.94 3.52 -61.24
N PHE A 4 -42.70 2.22 -61.08
CA PHE A 4 -41.90 1.68 -59.98
C PHE A 4 -40.44 2.11 -60.16
N LEU A 5 -39.90 2.90 -59.24
CA LEU A 5 -38.46 3.11 -59.10
C LEU A 5 -37.87 1.83 -58.46
N CYS A 6 -37.11 1.05 -59.23
CA CYS A 6 -36.25 0.01 -58.68
C CYS A 6 -35.13 0.66 -57.85
N ILE A 7 -35.11 0.40 -56.54
CA ILE A 7 -33.97 0.73 -55.67
C ILE A 7 -32.92 -0.37 -55.89
N PRO A 8 -31.66 -0.04 -56.25
CA PRO A 8 -30.64 -1.07 -56.46
C PRO A 8 -30.26 -1.71 -55.13
N GLU A 9 -30.35 -3.05 -55.04
CA GLU A 9 -30.02 -3.84 -53.84
C GLU A 9 -28.56 -3.73 -53.37
N GLY A 10 -27.69 -3.05 -54.14
CA GLY A 10 -26.30 -2.79 -53.77
C GLY A 10 -26.11 -1.72 -52.70
N LEU A 11 -27.04 -0.76 -52.55
CA LEU A 11 -26.85 0.39 -51.65
C LEU A 11 -27.00 0.04 -50.17
N THR A 12 -27.89 -0.88 -49.82
CA THR A 12 -28.06 -1.37 -48.44
C THR A 12 -26.87 -2.23 -48.00
N SER A 13 -26.33 -3.04 -48.92
CA SER A 13 -25.14 -3.87 -48.68
C SER A 13 -23.90 -3.01 -48.45
N VAL A 14 -23.67 -1.99 -49.29
CA VAL A 14 -22.53 -1.09 -49.16
C VAL A 14 -22.63 -0.20 -47.91
N TRP A 15 -23.83 0.25 -47.55
CA TRP A 15 -24.06 0.98 -46.29
C TRP A 15 -23.79 0.10 -45.06
N ASN A 16 -24.23 -1.15 -45.06
CA ASN A 16 -23.99 -2.10 -43.98
C ASN A 16 -22.50 -2.41 -43.82
N ILE A 17 -21.76 -2.55 -44.93
CA ILE A 17 -20.30 -2.70 -44.92
C ILE A 17 -19.63 -1.45 -44.36
N PHE A 18 -20.04 -0.25 -44.80
CA PHE A 18 -19.50 1.01 -44.29
C PHE A 18 -19.70 1.17 -42.77
N MET A 19 -20.91 0.87 -42.28
CA MET A 19 -21.22 0.90 -40.84
C MET A 19 -20.47 -0.18 -40.05
N ALA A 20 -20.27 -1.37 -40.63
CA ALA A 20 -19.47 -2.43 -40.02
C ALA A 20 -17.99 -2.03 -39.91
N CYS A 21 -17.41 -1.45 -40.97
CA CYS A 21 -16.04 -0.93 -40.99
C CYS A 21 -15.85 0.23 -40.01
N PHE A 22 -16.83 1.13 -39.91
CA PHE A 22 -16.78 2.22 -38.95
C PHE A 22 -16.84 1.69 -37.51
N ARG A 23 -17.71 0.72 -37.23
CA ARG A 23 -17.78 0.05 -35.91
C ARG A 23 -16.48 -0.68 -35.57
N THR A 24 -15.91 -1.44 -36.49
CA THR A 24 -14.64 -2.15 -36.24
C THR A 24 -13.48 -1.18 -36.04
N TYR A 25 -13.42 -0.10 -36.82
CA TYR A 25 -12.43 0.96 -36.66
C TYR A 25 -12.55 1.66 -35.30
N VAL A 26 -13.77 2.01 -34.87
CA VAL A 26 -14.02 2.59 -33.55
C VAL A 26 -13.64 1.62 -32.43
N THR A 27 -13.95 0.33 -32.55
CA THR A 27 -13.52 -0.67 -31.56
C THR A 27 -12.01 -0.86 -31.52
N LEU A 28 -11.33 -0.83 -32.68
CA LEU A 28 -9.87 -0.93 -32.77
C LEU A 28 -9.19 0.30 -32.15
N LEU A 29 -9.75 1.50 -32.38
CA LEU A 29 -9.34 2.75 -31.74
C LEU A 29 -9.50 2.67 -30.22
N LEU A 30 -10.63 2.18 -29.71
CA LEU A 30 -10.87 2.05 -28.27
C LEU A 30 -9.91 1.07 -27.59
N LEU A 31 -9.48 0.00 -28.28
CA LEU A 31 -8.48 -0.94 -27.75
C LEU A 31 -7.06 -0.36 -27.68
N LEU A 32 -6.75 0.70 -28.44
CA LEU A 32 -5.46 1.40 -28.39
C LEU A 32 -5.37 2.42 -27.23
N PHE A 33 -6.50 2.77 -26.60
CA PHE A 33 -6.58 3.73 -25.49
C PHE A 33 -6.75 3.05 -24.12
N ILE A 34 -6.25 1.82 -23.91
CA ILE A 34 -6.24 1.25 -22.56
C ILE A 34 -5.21 2.05 -21.74
N PRO A 35 -5.63 2.79 -20.68
CA PRO A 35 -4.68 3.45 -19.82
C PRO A 35 -3.86 2.38 -19.12
N VAL A 36 -2.55 2.35 -19.40
CA VAL A 36 -1.60 1.57 -18.60
C VAL A 36 -1.57 2.21 -17.22
N SER A 37 -2.26 1.60 -16.25
CA SER A 37 -2.11 1.95 -14.85
C SER A 37 -0.69 1.58 -14.43
N ALA A 38 0.18 2.58 -14.29
CA ALA A 38 1.52 2.39 -13.73
C ALA A 38 1.38 2.02 -12.24
N SER A 39 1.46 0.73 -11.94
CA SER A 39 1.58 0.26 -10.56
C SER A 39 2.99 0.59 -10.05
N LYS A 40 3.10 1.45 -9.03
CA LYS A 40 4.38 1.67 -8.35
C LYS A 40 4.69 0.43 -7.51
N ASP A 41 5.86 -0.16 -7.72
CA ASP A 41 6.34 -1.27 -6.88
C ASP A 41 6.45 -0.80 -5.41
N PRO A 42 5.98 -1.59 -4.42
CA PRO A 42 6.08 -1.20 -3.02
C PRO A 42 7.52 -0.98 -2.57
N GLU A 43 7.77 0.11 -1.86
CA GLU A 43 9.08 0.41 -1.26
C GLU A 43 9.43 -0.69 -0.25
N LYS A 44 10.64 -1.25 -0.30
CA LYS A 44 11.10 -2.26 0.67
C LYS A 44 12.05 -1.63 1.68
N LYS A 45 11.79 -1.86 2.97
CA LYS A 45 12.58 -1.32 4.06
C LYS A 45 12.92 -2.37 5.10
N THR A 46 14.21 -2.55 5.37
CA THR A 46 14.69 -3.49 6.37
C THR A 46 15.28 -2.74 7.57
N VAL A 47 14.89 -3.11 8.78
CA VAL A 47 15.35 -2.49 10.03
C VAL A 47 15.60 -3.54 11.09
N LYS A 48 16.53 -3.26 12.01
CA LYS A 48 16.79 -4.13 13.16
C LYS A 48 15.77 -3.84 14.28
N PRO A 49 15.40 -4.84 15.10
CA PRO A 49 14.63 -4.61 16.31
C PRO A 49 15.22 -3.50 17.20
N GLY A 50 14.37 -2.79 17.94
CA GLY A 50 14.74 -1.72 18.86
C GLY A 50 14.96 -0.35 18.22
N HIS A 51 15.10 -0.28 16.90
CA HIS A 51 15.38 0.97 16.19
C HIS A 51 14.10 1.75 15.85
N ASN A 52 14.26 3.02 15.52
CA ASN A 52 13.19 3.81 14.91
C ASN A 52 13.29 3.70 13.40
N VAL A 53 12.15 3.71 12.72
CA VAL A 53 12.07 3.71 11.26
C VAL A 53 11.15 4.83 10.78
N THR A 54 11.54 5.50 9.71
CA THR A 54 10.68 6.49 9.04
C THR A 54 10.07 5.89 7.80
N LEU A 55 8.75 5.76 7.76
CA LEU A 55 7.96 5.34 6.61
C LEU A 55 7.69 6.57 5.74
N GLN A 56 8.33 6.65 4.58
CA GLN A 56 8.30 7.87 3.76
C GLN A 56 6.99 8.01 2.99
N CYS A 57 6.36 9.19 3.05
CA CYS A 57 5.18 9.48 2.25
C CYS A 57 5.05 10.98 1.98
N HIS A 58 4.89 11.33 0.71
CA HIS A 58 4.71 12.70 0.26
C HIS A 58 3.37 12.84 -0.45
N GLY A 59 2.42 13.47 0.24
CA GLY A 59 1.13 13.84 -0.33
C GLY A 59 1.21 15.05 -1.26
N PRO A 60 0.05 15.61 -1.67
CA PRO A 60 -0.01 16.80 -2.50
C PRO A 60 0.71 17.99 -1.86
N LYS A 61 1.55 18.66 -2.65
CA LYS A 61 2.23 19.91 -2.24
C LYS A 61 1.27 21.09 -2.33
N ASN A 62 1.49 22.12 -1.51
CA ASN A 62 0.73 23.38 -1.52
C ASN A 62 -0.79 23.21 -1.29
N ALA A 63 -1.22 22.10 -0.69
CA ALA A 63 -2.59 21.84 -0.32
C ALA A 63 -2.67 21.52 1.17
N LYS A 64 -3.75 21.95 1.83
CA LYS A 64 -4.04 21.53 3.20
C LYS A 64 -4.51 20.08 3.17
N ILE A 65 -3.78 19.20 3.85
CA ILE A 65 -4.20 17.83 4.06
C ILE A 65 -5.30 17.80 5.11
N ILE A 66 -6.46 17.26 4.73
CA ILE A 66 -7.66 17.16 5.58
C ILE A 66 -7.71 15.79 6.23
N ILE A 67 -7.35 14.72 5.51
CA ILE A 67 -7.31 13.36 6.04
C ILE A 67 -5.94 12.75 5.75
N LEU A 68 -5.32 12.19 6.77
CA LEU A 68 -4.12 11.36 6.66
C LEU A 68 -4.36 10.05 7.40
N GLU A 69 -4.19 8.93 6.70
CA GLU A 69 -4.33 7.60 7.23
C GLU A 69 -3.09 6.76 6.91
N TRP A 70 -2.48 6.23 7.96
CA TRP A 70 -1.54 5.13 7.87
C TRP A 70 -2.22 3.88 8.41
N SER A 71 -2.24 2.84 7.60
CA SER A 71 -2.85 1.55 7.94
C SER A 71 -1.97 0.39 7.51
N ARG A 72 -2.27 -0.77 8.08
CA ARG A 72 -1.70 -2.05 7.69
C ARG A 72 -2.82 -2.88 7.06
N PRO A 73 -2.88 -3.02 5.72
CA PRO A 73 -3.94 -3.78 5.08
C PRO A 73 -3.88 -5.28 5.39
N ASP A 74 -2.78 -5.76 5.97
CA ASP A 74 -2.59 -7.12 6.44
C ASP A 74 -3.08 -7.35 7.88
N GLN A 75 -3.52 -6.30 8.59
CA GLN A 75 -4.03 -6.38 9.96
C GLN A 75 -5.43 -5.76 10.08
N GLU A 76 -6.05 -5.89 11.26
CA GLU A 76 -7.39 -5.40 11.64
C GLU A 76 -7.77 -4.02 11.04
N ASP A 77 -9.07 -3.69 11.05
CA ASP A 77 -9.67 -2.43 10.57
C ASP A 77 -9.23 -1.15 11.35
N ARG A 78 -8.14 -1.20 12.13
CA ARG A 78 -7.61 -0.08 12.93
C ARG A 78 -6.38 0.55 12.28
N PHE A 79 -6.21 1.84 12.51
CA PHE A 79 -5.12 2.60 11.92
C PHE A 79 -3.82 2.46 12.71
N VAL A 80 -2.69 2.52 12.00
CA VAL A 80 -1.37 2.75 12.60
C VAL A 80 -1.30 4.19 13.12
N PHE A 81 -1.80 5.14 12.32
CA PHE A 81 -1.92 6.55 12.65
C PHE A 81 -3.04 7.16 11.79
N SER A 82 -3.92 7.96 12.38
CA SER A 82 -4.93 8.71 11.63
C SER A 82 -5.07 10.14 12.14
N CYS A 83 -5.19 11.08 11.22
CA CYS A 83 -5.37 12.50 11.50
C CYS A 83 -6.45 13.07 10.59
N ARG A 84 -7.36 13.86 11.18
CA ARG A 84 -8.40 14.59 10.45
C ARG A 84 -8.39 16.05 10.88
N ASP A 85 -8.36 16.96 9.90
CA ASP A 85 -8.31 18.40 10.12
C ASP A 85 -7.19 18.84 11.07
N GLY A 86 -6.04 18.17 11.01
CA GLY A 86 -4.88 18.42 11.88
C GLY A 86 -5.00 17.82 13.29
N HIS A 87 -6.10 17.13 13.61
CA HIS A 87 -6.32 16.50 14.91
C HIS A 87 -6.08 15.00 14.83
N PHE A 88 -5.26 14.49 15.75
CA PHE A 88 -4.99 13.07 15.89
C PHE A 88 -6.22 12.33 16.44
N ARG A 89 -6.46 11.11 15.92
CA ARG A 89 -7.60 10.28 16.31
C ARG A 89 -7.10 9.02 17.05
N ASP A 90 -6.87 9.17 18.35
CA ASP A 90 -6.39 8.09 19.24
C ASP A 90 -7.35 6.88 19.35
N GLU A 91 -8.64 7.14 19.18
CA GLU A 91 -9.72 6.14 19.34
C GLU A 91 -9.64 5.02 18.30
N ASP A 92 -9.27 5.35 17.06
CA ASP A 92 -9.20 4.41 15.94
C ASP A 92 -7.81 3.76 15.80
N GLN A 93 -6.85 4.15 16.67
CA GLN A 93 -5.49 3.67 16.59
C GLN A 93 -5.36 2.26 17.18
N HIS A 94 -4.70 1.37 16.42
CA HIS A 94 -4.41 0.01 16.86
C HIS A 94 -3.47 0.03 18.09
N PRO A 95 -3.79 -0.72 19.18
CA PRO A 95 -3.09 -0.64 20.46
C PRO A 95 -1.58 -0.85 20.40
N SER A 96 -1.10 -1.70 19.49
CA SER A 96 0.34 -1.97 19.33
C SER A 96 1.15 -0.73 18.89
N PHE A 97 0.51 0.29 18.31
CA PHE A 97 1.19 1.50 17.81
C PHE A 97 1.06 2.72 18.75
N ARG A 98 0.20 2.64 19.76
CA ARG A 98 0.01 3.73 20.74
C ARG A 98 1.33 4.10 21.41
N GLY A 99 1.63 5.40 21.44
CA GLY A 99 2.87 5.94 21.99
C GLY A 99 4.14 5.65 21.18
N ARG A 100 4.04 4.87 20.09
CA ARG A 100 5.20 4.50 19.25
C ARG A 100 5.25 5.24 17.92
N VAL A 101 4.19 5.93 17.51
CA VAL A 101 4.16 6.63 16.22
C VAL A 101 4.08 8.14 16.37
N GLN A 102 4.68 8.86 15.43
CA GLN A 102 4.54 10.30 15.27
C GLN A 102 4.83 10.71 13.82
N LEU A 103 4.31 11.85 13.37
CA LEU A 103 4.72 12.41 12.09
C LEU A 103 6.16 12.90 12.14
N GLN A 104 6.86 12.77 11.02
CA GLN A 104 8.18 13.36 10.83
C GLN A 104 8.09 14.89 10.82
N ASP A 105 7.07 15.44 10.15
CA ASP A 105 6.72 16.85 10.23
C ASP A 105 5.27 16.99 10.74
N PRO A 106 5.07 17.42 12.00
CA PRO A 106 3.74 17.65 12.56
C PRO A 106 2.91 18.70 11.80
N GLN A 107 3.56 19.62 11.08
CA GLN A 107 2.88 20.64 10.27
C GLN A 107 2.57 20.14 8.85
N MET A 108 3.04 18.95 8.47
CA MET A 108 2.88 18.37 7.14
C MET A 108 3.33 19.30 6.00
N LYS A 109 4.39 20.09 6.22
CA LYS A 109 4.85 21.07 5.22
C LYS A 109 5.30 20.37 3.96
N ASP A 110 5.05 21.03 2.83
CA ASP A 110 5.38 20.51 1.50
C ASP A 110 4.83 19.10 1.23
N GLY A 111 3.72 18.76 1.88
CA GLY A 111 3.06 17.45 1.78
C GLY A 111 3.81 16.32 2.48
N ASN A 112 4.80 16.59 3.34
CA ASN A 112 5.52 15.56 4.06
C ASN A 112 4.64 14.95 5.17
N VAL A 113 4.15 13.74 4.92
CA VAL A 113 3.30 12.98 5.85
C VAL A 113 3.99 11.68 6.28
N SER A 114 5.31 11.65 6.20
CA SER A 114 6.12 10.52 6.62
C SER A 114 5.92 10.22 8.11
N LEU A 115 5.77 8.93 8.44
CA LEU A 115 5.51 8.46 9.80
C LEU A 115 6.77 7.87 10.41
N ILE A 116 7.13 8.30 11.62
CA ILE A 116 8.17 7.68 12.42
C ILE A 116 7.51 6.63 13.31
N LEU A 117 7.90 5.37 13.13
CA LEU A 117 7.56 4.25 14.02
C LEU A 117 8.76 3.95 14.92
N LYS A 118 8.57 4.05 16.24
CA LYS A 118 9.61 3.91 17.26
C LYS A 118 9.70 2.49 17.79
N ASN A 119 10.91 2.13 18.22
CA ASN A 119 11.20 0.87 18.91
C ASN A 119 10.55 -0.32 18.19
N VAL A 120 10.92 -0.52 16.92
CA VAL A 120 10.34 -1.56 16.07
C VAL A 120 10.67 -2.95 16.60
N ASN A 121 9.74 -3.88 16.45
CA ASN A 121 9.94 -5.29 16.80
C ASN A 121 9.47 -6.20 15.65
N ILE A 122 9.69 -7.51 15.79
CA ILE A 122 9.41 -8.48 14.71
C ILE A 122 7.94 -8.43 14.25
N ASN A 123 7.00 -8.16 15.16
CA ASN A 123 5.56 -8.07 14.85
C ASN A 123 5.18 -6.81 14.05
N ASP A 124 6.08 -5.84 13.96
CA ASP A 124 5.91 -4.65 13.10
C ASP A 124 6.22 -4.96 11.63
N THR A 125 6.77 -6.13 11.31
CA THR A 125 6.94 -6.60 9.93
C THR A 125 5.60 -6.69 9.23
N GLY A 126 5.49 -6.10 8.04
CA GLY A 126 4.26 -6.10 7.25
C GLY A 126 4.21 -5.00 6.21
N THR A 127 3.03 -4.85 5.61
CA THR A 127 2.77 -3.83 4.59
C THR A 127 2.13 -2.62 5.24
N TYR A 128 2.62 -1.42 4.92
CA TYR A 128 2.10 -0.15 5.41
C TYR A 128 1.62 0.69 4.24
N THR A 129 0.41 1.20 4.31
CA THR A 129 -0.16 2.07 3.30
C THR A 129 -0.39 3.46 3.85
N CYS A 130 0.04 4.47 3.10
CA CYS A 130 -0.21 5.88 3.35
C CYS A 130 -1.33 6.37 2.43
N ARG A 131 -2.42 6.90 2.99
CA ARG A 131 -3.52 7.50 2.24
C ARG A 131 -3.75 8.95 2.66
N VAL A 132 -4.03 9.81 1.69
CA VAL A 132 -4.18 11.25 1.91
C VAL A 132 -5.42 11.77 1.19
N SER A 133 -6.13 12.71 1.82
CA SER A 133 -7.17 13.52 1.17
C SER A 133 -7.01 15.00 1.51
N VAL A 134 -7.21 15.87 0.51
CA VAL A 134 -7.26 17.33 0.66
C VAL A 134 -8.69 17.85 0.86
N SER A 135 -9.67 16.94 0.93
CA SER A 135 -11.08 17.23 1.18
C SER A 135 -11.70 16.15 2.06
N ASN A 136 -12.97 16.31 2.44
CA ASN A 136 -13.73 15.30 3.19
C ASN A 136 -14.24 14.16 2.30
N THR A 137 -13.38 13.65 1.43
CA THR A 137 -13.65 12.55 0.48
C THR A 137 -12.78 11.34 0.81
N VAL A 138 -13.03 10.22 0.13
CA VAL A 138 -12.23 9.00 0.27
C VAL A 138 -10.74 9.31 0.03
N PRO A 139 -9.83 9.01 0.99
CA PRO A 139 -8.40 9.23 0.83
C PRO A 139 -7.80 8.40 -0.30
N GLU A 140 -6.87 9.00 -1.05
CA GLU A 140 -6.15 8.34 -2.14
C GLU A 140 -4.91 7.61 -1.60
N LEU A 141 -4.59 6.44 -2.16
CA LEU A 141 -3.36 5.72 -1.82
C LEU A 141 -2.14 6.44 -2.44
N ILE A 142 -1.23 6.91 -1.59
CA ILE A 142 -0.04 7.66 -1.99
C ILE A 142 1.20 6.78 -2.03
N ASN A 143 1.40 5.94 -1.02
CA ASN A 143 2.55 5.03 -0.95
C ASN A 143 2.20 3.71 -0.24
N THR A 144 2.90 2.65 -0.64
CA THR A 144 2.88 1.33 -0.01
C THR A 144 4.31 0.91 0.32
N ILE A 145 4.57 0.56 1.57
CA ILE A 145 5.90 0.22 2.08
C ILE A 145 5.85 -1.15 2.76
N ASN A 146 6.74 -2.04 2.34
CA ASN A 146 6.95 -3.34 2.97
C ASN A 146 8.10 -3.20 3.99
N LEU A 147 7.74 -3.19 5.27
CA LEU A 147 8.69 -3.16 6.38
C LEU A 147 9.06 -4.59 6.78
N THR A 148 10.36 -4.88 6.85
CA THR A 148 10.91 -6.13 7.35
C THR A 148 11.78 -5.87 8.57
N VAL A 149 11.42 -6.47 9.70
CA VAL A 149 12.19 -6.37 10.94
C VAL A 149 12.93 -7.68 11.18
N THR A 150 14.24 -7.69 10.92
CA THR A 150 15.08 -8.90 11.06
C THR A 150 16.01 -8.81 12.26
N GLY A 151 15.86 -9.76 13.18
CA GLY A 151 16.91 -10.06 14.16
C GLY A 151 18.01 -10.84 13.46
N SER A 152 19.25 -10.37 13.49
CA SER A 152 20.39 -11.24 13.20
C SER A 152 20.31 -12.44 14.15
N GLY A 153 20.37 -13.65 13.59
CA GLY A 153 19.96 -14.90 14.24
C GLY A 153 20.34 -15.03 15.71
N GLN A 154 19.38 -15.44 16.53
CA GLN A 154 19.70 -16.10 17.80
C GLN A 154 20.46 -17.37 17.45
N ASN A 155 21.78 -17.37 17.70
CA ASN A 155 22.49 -18.61 17.95
C ASN A 155 21.84 -19.20 19.20
N ASN A 156 20.90 -20.12 19.01
CA ASN A 156 20.46 -21.01 20.07
C ASN A 156 21.66 -21.89 20.40
N GLN A 157 22.49 -21.45 21.35
CA GLN A 157 23.25 -22.40 22.15
C GLN A 157 22.20 -23.26 22.85
N THR A 158 21.99 -24.45 22.31
CA THR A 158 21.52 -25.58 23.08
C THR A 158 22.47 -25.71 24.27
N GLU A 159 22.06 -25.24 25.44
CA GLU A 159 22.62 -25.73 26.70
C GLU A 159 22.23 -27.21 26.79
N GLU A 160 23.07 -28.04 26.19
CA GLU A 160 23.07 -29.48 26.43
C GLU A 160 23.42 -29.66 27.90
N ARG A 161 22.39 -30.04 28.69
CA ARG A 161 22.59 -30.63 30.00
C ARG A 161 23.42 -31.90 29.80
N LYS A 162 24.72 -31.86 30.11
CA LYS A 162 25.46 -33.09 30.37
C LYS A 162 25.09 -33.57 31.76
N ASP A 163 24.01 -34.33 31.80
CA ASP A 163 23.86 -35.38 32.79
C ASP A 163 24.84 -36.49 32.42
N GLY A 164 25.74 -36.79 33.34
CA GLY A 164 26.88 -37.66 33.12
C GLY A 164 27.44 -38.07 34.47
N GLY A 165 26.68 -38.90 35.17
CA GLY A 165 27.25 -39.76 36.19
C GLY A 165 28.08 -40.86 35.52
N ASP A 166 29.24 -41.13 36.10
CA ASP A 166 29.88 -42.44 36.11
C ASP A 166 30.59 -42.59 37.46
N GLU A 167 30.20 -43.63 38.18
CA GLU A 167 30.89 -44.17 39.36
C GLU A 167 32.12 -44.97 38.89
N ASP A 168 33.24 -44.93 39.63
CA ASP A 168 33.88 -46.12 40.25
C ASP A 168 35.25 -45.81 40.89
N GLY A 169 35.39 -46.20 42.15
CA GLY A 169 36.51 -46.98 42.71
C GLY A 169 37.95 -46.42 42.80
N GLY A 170 38.49 -46.40 44.04
CA GLY A 170 39.94 -46.63 44.23
C GLY A 170 40.64 -46.04 45.46
N ASP A 171 40.54 -46.75 46.59
CA ASP A 171 41.54 -47.01 47.66
C ASP A 171 42.80 -46.10 47.81
N ARG A 172 42.89 -45.39 48.96
CA ARG A 172 44.00 -45.41 49.95
C ARG A 172 43.75 -44.47 51.13
#